data_AF-A0A4S4AUL1-F1
#
_entry.id   AF-A0A4S4AUL1-F1
#
_cell.length_a   1.000
_cell.length_b   1.000
_cell.length_c   1.000
_cell.angle_alpha   90.00
_cell.angle_beta   90.00
_cell.angle_gamma   90.00
#
_symmetry.space_group_name_H-M   'P 1'
#
loop_
_entity.id
_entity.type
_entity.pdbx_description
1 polymer ?
#
loop_
_entity_poly.entity_id
_entity_poly.type
_entity_poly.pdbx_seq_one_letter_code
_entity_poly.pdbx_strand_id
1 'polypeptide(L)'
;DQVTVTQFFDSGDNPSHVSNPIQAVRFADGTVWSPAQIVALALAGTAGSDSIRGTSGADVLEGGAGNDKLEGAVGHDTLYGGEGNDTLYGEAGDDVLDGGAGNDHLYGAAGNDTYLFGHGDGQDTIGSDRDTSSTKHNVLQFKAGVTVDEVSVRRSGGSLVFTLAGGTDQVTVTQFFDSGDNPSHVSNPIQAVRFADGTVWSPAQIVALALAGTAGSDSIRGTSGADVLEGGAGNDKLEGAAGHDTLYGGEGNDTLYGEDGNDVLDGGVGNDRLYGSGGNDTLYGGAGNDFLEGGKGSDTYSFHRGDGQDTISDYDTTSGNTDRLVFADGIAADQLWFSRNGNHLQVGVIGSDDKVTINNWYSGAAYRVEQFHAGDGSILLQNQVDALVSAMAAFSPPAAGETSLPGSYRETLDAVIAANWQ
;
A
#
# COMPACT_ATOMS: atom_id res chain seq x y z
N ASP A 1 28.44 -46.24 -18.79
CA ASP A 1 27.44 -46.72 -19.75
C ASP A 1 26.07 -46.19 -19.36
N GLN A 2 25.29 -45.72 -20.34
CA GLN A 2 23.92 -45.22 -20.16
C GLN A 2 23.00 -46.01 -21.09
N VAL A 3 21.81 -46.37 -20.61
CA VAL A 3 20.74 -46.96 -21.43
C VAL A 3 19.59 -45.97 -21.47
N THR A 4 19.22 -45.53 -22.67
CA THR A 4 18.07 -44.65 -22.88
C THR A 4 16.88 -45.48 -23.38
N VAL A 5 15.74 -45.33 -22.72
CA VAL A 5 14.48 -45.97 -23.09
C VAL A 5 13.58 -44.90 -23.70
N THR A 6 13.59 -44.79 -25.02
CA THR A 6 12.73 -43.83 -25.72
C THR A 6 11.27 -44.26 -25.61
N GLN A 7 10.34 -43.30 -25.54
CA GLN A 7 8.88 -43.56 -25.55
C GLN A 7 8.34 -44.29 -24.30
N PHE A 8 9.08 -44.28 -23.19
CA PHE A 8 8.60 -44.86 -21.93
C PHE A 8 7.34 -44.15 -21.39
N PHE A 9 7.27 -42.83 -21.58
CA PHE A 9 6.15 -41.97 -21.18
C PHE A 9 5.21 -41.61 -22.36
N ASP A 10 5.26 -42.35 -23.48
CA ASP A 10 4.34 -42.08 -24.60
C ASP A 10 2.87 -42.40 -24.23
N SER A 11 1.92 -41.85 -24.99
CA SER A 11 0.47 -42.10 -24.86
C SER A 11 -0.18 -41.48 -23.62
N GLY A 12 0.13 -40.21 -23.34
CA GLY A 12 -0.43 -39.48 -22.19
C GLY A 12 0.25 -39.85 -20.87
N ASP A 13 1.56 -40.05 -20.91
CA ASP A 13 2.39 -40.32 -19.73
C ASP A 13 1.95 -41.53 -18.89
N ASN A 14 1.38 -42.55 -19.57
CA ASN A 14 0.95 -43.78 -18.92
C ASN A 14 2.02 -44.89 -19.05
N PRO A 15 2.88 -45.10 -18.04
CA PRO A 15 3.93 -46.12 -18.06
C PRO A 15 3.38 -47.55 -18.08
N SER A 16 2.09 -47.76 -17.79
CA SER A 16 1.43 -49.07 -17.88
C SER A 16 0.82 -49.37 -19.25
N HIS A 17 0.91 -48.42 -20.19
CA HIS A 17 0.33 -48.61 -21.52
C HIS A 17 1.00 -49.78 -22.24
N VAL A 18 0.20 -50.54 -23.01
CA VAL A 18 0.66 -51.75 -23.71
C VAL A 18 1.74 -51.47 -24.76
N SER A 19 1.89 -50.21 -25.19
CA SER A 19 2.95 -49.78 -26.09
C SER A 19 4.24 -49.37 -25.38
N ASN A 20 4.29 -49.38 -24.04
CA ASN A 20 5.52 -49.08 -23.32
C ASN A 20 6.57 -50.16 -23.67
N PRO A 21 7.76 -49.77 -24.18
CA PRO A 21 8.81 -50.70 -24.57
C PRO A 21 9.38 -51.52 -23.41
N ILE A 22 9.20 -51.11 -22.15
CA ILE A 22 9.70 -51.82 -20.96
C ILE A 22 8.59 -52.00 -19.92
N GLN A 23 8.33 -53.27 -19.58
CA GLN A 23 7.34 -53.66 -18.57
C GLN A 23 7.97 -54.09 -17.24
N ALA A 24 9.29 -54.25 -17.19
CA ALA A 24 10.07 -54.45 -15.97
C ALA A 24 11.57 -54.30 -16.24
N VAL A 25 12.31 -53.78 -15.26
CA VAL A 25 13.79 -53.90 -15.22
C VAL A 25 14.15 -55.01 -14.24
N ARG A 26 14.99 -55.95 -14.64
CA ARG A 26 15.39 -57.11 -13.82
C ARG A 26 16.89 -57.08 -13.58
N PHE A 27 17.28 -57.22 -12.32
CA PHE A 27 18.67 -57.22 -11.89
C PHE A 27 19.16 -58.65 -11.60
N ALA A 28 20.47 -58.85 -11.65
CA ALA A 28 21.09 -60.16 -11.46
C ALA A 28 20.91 -60.73 -10.03
N ASP A 29 20.66 -59.86 -9.06
CA ASP A 29 20.35 -60.20 -7.66
C ASP A 29 18.88 -60.66 -7.46
N GLY A 30 18.07 -60.64 -8.52
CA GLY A 30 16.66 -61.00 -8.51
C GLY A 30 15.71 -59.83 -8.25
N THR A 31 16.23 -58.61 -8.01
CA THR A 31 15.42 -57.40 -7.89
C THR A 31 14.69 -57.14 -9.21
N VAL A 32 13.42 -56.74 -9.11
CA VAL A 32 12.59 -56.38 -10.27
C VAL A 32 11.94 -55.04 -10.00
N TRP A 33 12.13 -54.09 -10.91
CA TRP A 33 11.40 -52.82 -10.91
C TRP A 33 10.20 -52.94 -11.84
N SER A 34 9.01 -52.66 -11.30
CA SER A 34 7.79 -52.47 -12.08
C SER A 34 7.79 -51.10 -12.76
N PRO A 35 6.92 -50.84 -13.76
CA PRO A 35 6.80 -49.52 -14.38
C PRO A 35 6.51 -48.41 -13.36
N ALA A 36 5.68 -48.69 -12.35
CA ALA A 36 5.39 -47.75 -11.27
C ALA A 36 6.63 -47.43 -10.42
N GLN A 37 7.46 -48.43 -10.12
CA GLN A 37 8.72 -48.21 -9.39
C GLN A 37 9.72 -47.42 -10.24
N ILE A 38 9.76 -47.64 -11.56
CA ILE A 38 10.60 -46.87 -12.48
C ILE A 38 10.17 -45.40 -12.49
N VAL A 39 8.87 -45.12 -12.53
CA VAL A 39 8.35 -43.74 -12.45
C VAL A 39 8.67 -43.11 -11.11
N ALA A 40 8.41 -43.79 -9.98
CA ALA A 40 8.73 -43.25 -8.66
C ALA A 40 10.24 -42.91 -8.52
N LEU A 41 11.12 -43.74 -9.09
CA LEU A 41 12.55 -43.46 -9.12
C LEU A 41 12.94 -42.34 -10.08
N ALA A 42 12.18 -42.12 -11.16
CA ALA A 42 12.43 -41.06 -12.12
C ALA A 42 11.94 -39.68 -11.64
N LEU A 43 11.00 -39.65 -10.69
CA LEU A 43 10.48 -38.44 -10.05
C LEU A 43 11.26 -38.06 -8.77
N ALA A 44 12.25 -38.87 -8.39
CA ALA A 44 13.18 -38.59 -7.31
C ALA A 44 14.54 -38.17 -7.90
N GLY A 45 14.93 -36.94 -7.64
CA GLY A 45 16.19 -36.36 -8.01
C GLY A 45 17.34 -36.87 -7.15
N THR A 46 18.50 -36.27 -7.39
CA THR A 46 19.78 -36.69 -6.87
C THR A 46 20.35 -35.63 -5.92
N ALA A 47 21.67 -35.56 -5.81
CA ALA A 47 22.35 -34.54 -5.02
C ALA A 47 22.99 -33.45 -5.91
N GLY A 48 22.63 -33.43 -7.20
CA GLY A 48 23.04 -32.38 -8.13
C GLY A 48 21.82 -31.84 -8.86
N SER A 49 22.03 -30.78 -9.65
CA SER A 49 20.96 -30.16 -10.43
C SER A 49 20.27 -31.10 -11.40
N ASP A 50 19.00 -31.37 -11.13
CA ASP A 50 18.13 -32.24 -11.89
C ASP A 50 17.03 -31.45 -12.63
N SER A 51 16.49 -32.06 -13.68
CA SER A 51 15.32 -31.55 -14.38
C SER A 51 14.31 -32.69 -14.48
N ILE A 52 13.25 -32.56 -13.69
CA ILE A 52 12.25 -33.60 -13.48
C ILE A 52 10.92 -33.08 -13.97
N ARG A 53 10.21 -33.94 -14.71
CA ARG A 53 8.86 -33.65 -15.18
C ARG A 53 7.94 -34.80 -14.78
N GLY A 54 6.81 -34.45 -14.19
CA GLY A 54 5.72 -35.32 -13.82
C GLY A 54 5.00 -35.92 -15.04
N THR A 55 3.99 -36.71 -14.73
CA THR A 55 3.10 -37.36 -15.66
C THR A 55 1.83 -36.52 -15.88
N SER A 56 0.74 -37.14 -16.33
CA SER A 56 -0.57 -36.47 -16.44
C SER A 56 -1.52 -36.80 -15.28
N GLY A 57 -1.00 -37.49 -14.25
CA GLY A 57 -1.71 -37.80 -13.02
C GLY A 57 -1.15 -37.01 -11.84
N ALA A 58 -1.68 -37.27 -10.64
CA ALA A 58 -1.12 -36.71 -9.42
C ALA A 58 0.23 -37.34 -9.10
N ASP A 59 1.28 -36.52 -9.07
CA ASP A 59 2.66 -36.92 -8.88
C ASP A 59 3.29 -36.34 -7.61
N VAL A 60 4.35 -36.99 -7.14
CA VAL A 60 5.22 -36.46 -6.08
C VAL A 60 6.63 -36.36 -6.67
N LEU A 61 7.13 -35.15 -6.78
CA LEU A 61 8.46 -34.84 -7.30
C LEU A 61 9.35 -34.39 -6.13
N GLU A 62 10.54 -34.97 -6.04
CA GLU A 62 11.55 -34.60 -5.05
C GLU A 62 12.83 -34.20 -5.81
N GLY A 63 13.29 -32.96 -5.70
CA GLY A 63 14.54 -32.49 -6.34
C GLY A 63 15.77 -33.02 -5.62
N GLY A 64 15.78 -32.89 -4.29
CA GLY A 64 16.84 -33.43 -3.44
C GLY A 64 17.81 -32.33 -3.04
N ALA A 65 19.06 -32.41 -3.50
CA ALA A 65 20.01 -31.31 -3.30
C ALA A 65 20.52 -30.86 -4.67
N GLY A 66 20.83 -29.58 -4.81
CA GLY A 66 21.22 -28.99 -6.08
C GLY A 66 20.27 -27.87 -6.46
N ASN A 67 20.46 -27.31 -7.65
CA ASN A 67 19.49 -26.35 -8.19
C ASN A 67 18.64 -27.08 -9.21
N ASP A 68 17.42 -27.42 -8.83
CA ASP A 68 16.55 -28.32 -9.55
C ASP A 68 15.45 -27.58 -10.29
N LYS A 69 14.97 -28.20 -11.37
CA LYS A 69 13.80 -27.74 -12.10
C LYS A 69 12.74 -28.83 -12.09
N LEU A 70 11.62 -28.58 -11.42
CA LEU A 70 10.51 -29.50 -11.28
C LEU A 70 9.28 -28.97 -12.05
N GLU A 71 8.67 -29.82 -12.88
CA GLU A 71 7.44 -29.51 -13.63
C GLU A 71 6.39 -30.59 -13.33
N GLY A 72 5.30 -30.27 -12.62
CA GLY A 72 4.21 -31.20 -12.27
C GLY A 72 3.43 -31.69 -13.49
N ALA A 73 3.13 -30.76 -14.40
CA ALA A 73 2.40 -30.93 -15.66
C ALA A 73 0.87 -30.93 -15.51
N VAL A 74 0.18 -32.06 -15.54
CA VAL A 74 -1.27 -32.08 -15.32
C VAL A 74 -1.51 -33.02 -14.18
N GLY A 75 -2.25 -32.61 -13.15
CA GLY A 75 -2.37 -33.42 -11.96
C GLY A 75 -2.65 -32.58 -10.74
N HIS A 76 -2.78 -33.24 -9.60
CA HIS A 76 -2.71 -32.57 -8.31
C HIS A 76 -1.37 -32.96 -7.73
N ASP A 77 -0.36 -32.16 -7.99
CA ASP A 77 1.03 -32.55 -7.82
C ASP A 77 1.59 -32.02 -6.51
N THR A 78 2.61 -32.70 -6.00
CA THR A 78 3.38 -32.25 -4.84
C THR A 78 4.85 -32.17 -5.21
N LEU A 79 5.41 -30.97 -5.20
CA LEU A 79 6.78 -30.68 -5.61
C LEU A 79 7.59 -30.23 -4.40
N TYR A 80 8.67 -30.95 -4.12
CA TYR A 80 9.66 -30.61 -3.10
C TYR A 80 10.99 -30.30 -3.79
N GLY A 81 11.46 -29.04 -3.73
CA GLY A 81 12.76 -28.65 -4.28
C GLY A 81 13.90 -29.30 -3.49
N GLY A 82 14.02 -28.94 -2.21
CA GLY A 82 14.96 -29.55 -1.29
C GLY A 82 16.05 -28.57 -0.87
N GLU A 83 17.33 -28.91 -1.02
CA GLU A 83 18.42 -27.97 -0.77
C GLU A 83 18.92 -27.34 -2.07
N GLY A 84 19.07 -26.02 -2.11
CA GLY A 84 19.62 -25.28 -3.25
C GLY A 84 18.58 -24.35 -3.85
N ASN A 85 18.90 -23.71 -4.99
CA ASN A 85 18.00 -22.71 -5.57
C ASN A 85 17.19 -23.35 -6.70
N ASP A 86 15.95 -23.66 -6.41
CA ASP A 86 15.09 -24.47 -7.23
C ASP A 86 14.07 -23.65 -8.01
N THR A 87 13.50 -24.26 -9.05
CA THR A 87 12.39 -23.69 -9.82
C THR A 87 11.31 -24.74 -9.98
N LEU A 88 10.14 -24.48 -9.39
CA LEU A 88 9.00 -25.38 -9.34
C LEU A 88 7.84 -24.82 -10.15
N TYR A 89 7.31 -25.63 -11.06
CA TYR A 89 6.11 -25.35 -11.86
C TYR A 89 5.05 -26.40 -11.55
N GLY A 90 3.95 -26.03 -10.90
CA GLY A 90 2.79 -26.91 -10.67
C GLY A 90 2.12 -27.29 -11.99
N GLU A 91 1.86 -26.27 -12.81
CA GLU A 91 1.19 -26.32 -14.12
C GLU A 91 -0.33 -26.41 -14.00
N ALA A 92 -0.97 -27.55 -14.21
CA ALA A 92 -2.43 -27.63 -14.22
C ALA A 92 -2.97 -28.58 -13.15
N GLY A 93 -3.66 -28.00 -12.18
CA GLY A 93 -4.43 -28.62 -11.12
C GLY A 93 -4.14 -27.97 -9.78
N ASP A 94 -4.69 -28.52 -8.71
CA ASP A 94 -4.47 -27.98 -7.37
C ASP A 94 -3.16 -28.57 -6.80
N ASP A 95 -2.07 -27.79 -6.84
CA ASP A 95 -0.72 -28.28 -6.55
C ASP A 95 -0.20 -27.85 -5.17
N VAL A 96 0.79 -28.57 -4.65
CA VAL A 96 1.53 -28.23 -3.43
C VAL A 96 3.00 -28.04 -3.77
N LEU A 97 3.53 -26.85 -3.51
CA LEU A 97 4.91 -26.49 -3.84
C LEU A 97 5.66 -26.11 -2.56
N ASP A 98 6.80 -26.77 -2.32
CA ASP A 98 7.73 -26.49 -1.23
C ASP A 98 9.13 -26.34 -1.82
N GLY A 99 9.68 -25.12 -1.82
CA GLY A 99 11.03 -24.87 -2.31
C GLY A 99 12.09 -25.60 -1.49
N GLY A 100 11.91 -25.63 -0.17
CA GLY A 100 12.91 -26.13 0.76
C GLY A 100 13.91 -25.03 1.10
N ALA A 101 15.16 -25.41 1.36
CA ALA A 101 16.20 -24.48 1.77
C ALA A 101 16.92 -23.88 0.56
N GLY A 102 16.82 -22.57 0.37
CA GLY A 102 17.50 -21.92 -0.74
C GLY A 102 16.89 -20.57 -1.07
N ASN A 103 16.90 -20.21 -2.35
CA ASN A 103 16.17 -19.05 -2.84
C ASN A 103 15.40 -19.50 -4.07
N ASP A 104 14.16 -19.92 -3.84
CA ASP A 104 13.42 -20.71 -4.81
C ASP A 104 12.40 -19.87 -5.58
N HIS A 105 12.02 -20.36 -6.75
CA HIS A 105 10.99 -19.76 -7.59
C HIS A 105 9.83 -20.73 -7.75
N LEU A 106 8.66 -20.35 -7.24
CA LEU A 106 7.47 -21.19 -7.19
C LEU A 106 6.38 -20.62 -8.10
N TYR A 107 5.85 -21.45 -9.00
CA TYR A 107 4.80 -21.10 -9.95
C TYR A 107 3.72 -22.19 -9.94
N GLY A 108 2.59 -21.98 -9.26
CA GLY A 108 1.51 -22.98 -9.22
C GLY A 108 0.78 -23.11 -10.56
N ALA A 109 0.49 -21.97 -11.19
CA ALA A 109 -0.26 -21.87 -12.45
C ALA A 109 -1.77 -22.15 -12.32
N ALA A 110 -2.37 -23.02 -13.12
CA ALA A 110 -3.83 -23.14 -13.17
C ALA A 110 -4.35 -24.07 -12.09
N GLY A 111 -5.19 -23.57 -11.18
CA GLY A 111 -5.74 -24.36 -10.08
C GLY A 111 -5.72 -23.61 -8.75
N ASN A 112 -5.96 -24.33 -7.66
CA ASN A 112 -5.86 -23.79 -6.31
C ASN A 112 -4.61 -24.35 -5.63
N ASP A 113 -3.53 -23.61 -5.72
CA ASP A 113 -2.21 -24.04 -5.30
C ASP A 113 -1.90 -23.68 -3.86
N THR A 114 -1.06 -24.49 -3.22
CA THR A 114 -0.54 -24.24 -1.87
C THR A 114 0.98 -24.14 -1.91
N TYR A 115 1.50 -22.97 -1.53
CA TYR A 115 2.94 -22.71 -1.38
C TYR A 115 3.33 -22.86 0.08
N LEU A 116 4.30 -23.74 0.39
CA LEU A 116 4.80 -23.95 1.74
C LEU A 116 6.03 -23.09 2.01
N PHE A 117 6.09 -22.44 3.17
CA PHE A 117 7.24 -21.63 3.57
C PHE A 117 7.46 -21.63 5.10
N GLY A 118 8.70 -21.59 5.56
CA GLY A 118 9.04 -21.61 6.98
C GLY A 118 10.51 -21.29 7.29
N HIS A 119 10.92 -21.59 8.51
CA HIS A 119 12.29 -21.34 8.98
C HIS A 119 13.32 -22.17 8.21
N GLY A 120 14.39 -21.51 7.76
CA GLY A 120 15.47 -22.13 7.00
C GLY A 120 15.20 -22.30 5.51
N ASP A 121 14.03 -21.86 5.03
CA ASP A 121 13.70 -21.94 3.60
C ASP A 121 14.42 -20.86 2.78
N GLY A 122 14.93 -19.80 3.41
CA GLY A 122 15.70 -18.75 2.74
C GLY A 122 14.82 -17.69 2.09
N GLN A 123 15.12 -17.27 0.85
CA GLN A 123 14.46 -16.12 0.21
C GLN A 123 13.72 -16.51 -1.06
N ASP A 124 12.47 -16.94 -0.88
CA ASP A 124 11.67 -17.50 -1.95
C ASP A 124 10.83 -16.46 -2.68
N THR A 125 10.47 -16.78 -3.92
CA THR A 125 9.61 -15.97 -4.77
C THR A 125 8.44 -16.79 -5.28
N ILE A 126 7.23 -16.34 -4.96
CA ILE A 126 5.99 -16.83 -5.57
C ILE A 126 5.67 -15.94 -6.76
N GLY A 127 5.75 -16.53 -7.96
CA GLY A 127 5.47 -15.89 -9.23
C GLY A 127 3.98 -15.79 -9.54
N SER A 128 3.61 -14.96 -10.50
CA SER A 128 2.25 -15.00 -11.05
C SER A 128 1.96 -16.34 -11.70
N ASP A 129 0.82 -16.89 -11.32
CA ASP A 129 0.25 -18.13 -11.82
C ASP A 129 -0.39 -17.97 -13.23
N ARG A 130 -0.62 -16.73 -13.70
CA ARG A 130 -1.36 -16.41 -14.94
C ARG A 130 -2.76 -17.03 -15.01
N ASP A 131 -3.28 -17.55 -13.90
CA ASP A 131 -4.63 -18.09 -13.83
C ASP A 131 -5.62 -16.94 -13.66
N THR A 132 -6.50 -16.83 -14.64
CA THR A 132 -7.53 -15.79 -14.72
C THR A 132 -8.89 -16.28 -14.24
N SER A 133 -8.96 -17.50 -13.71
CA SER A 133 -10.16 -18.07 -13.13
C SER A 133 -10.66 -17.24 -11.95
N SER A 134 -11.96 -17.00 -11.91
CA SER A 134 -12.61 -16.34 -10.77
C SER A 134 -12.80 -17.26 -9.56
N THR A 135 -12.53 -18.57 -9.70
CA THR A 135 -12.59 -19.54 -8.59
C THR A 135 -11.24 -19.77 -7.93
N LYS A 136 -10.20 -19.09 -8.40
CA LYS A 136 -8.83 -19.24 -7.91
C LYS A 136 -8.73 -18.94 -6.42
N HIS A 137 -8.08 -19.83 -5.68
CA HIS A 137 -7.92 -19.73 -4.24
C HIS A 137 -6.58 -20.31 -3.79
N ASN A 138 -5.50 -19.69 -4.26
CA ASN A 138 -4.14 -20.03 -3.91
C ASN A 138 -3.79 -19.61 -2.48
N VAL A 139 -2.94 -20.37 -1.81
CA VAL A 139 -2.62 -20.20 -0.39
C VAL A 139 -1.12 -20.19 -0.17
N LEU A 140 -0.61 -19.17 0.52
CA LEU A 140 0.68 -19.26 1.20
C LEU A 140 0.45 -19.89 2.58
N GLN A 141 0.99 -21.09 2.78
CA GLN A 141 0.87 -21.83 4.03
C GLN A 141 2.22 -21.81 4.76
N PHE A 142 2.25 -21.14 5.90
CA PHE A 142 3.41 -21.21 6.77
C PHE A 142 3.52 -22.61 7.41
N LYS A 143 4.71 -23.20 7.37
CA LYS A 143 5.04 -24.52 7.92
C LYS A 143 4.86 -24.53 9.45
N ALA A 144 4.72 -25.73 10.01
CA ALA A 144 4.58 -25.89 11.46
C ALA A 144 5.80 -25.30 12.20
N GLY A 145 5.54 -24.58 13.29
CA GLY A 145 6.56 -23.87 14.05
C GLY A 145 6.63 -22.38 13.75
N VAL A 146 6.06 -21.93 12.62
CA VAL A 146 5.87 -20.51 12.34
C VAL A 146 4.59 -19.98 12.98
N THR A 147 4.72 -18.95 13.81
CA THR A 147 3.61 -18.31 14.53
C THR A 147 3.19 -17.00 13.88
N VAL A 148 1.96 -16.55 14.13
CA VAL A 148 1.45 -15.29 13.58
C VAL A 148 2.32 -14.08 14.00
N ASP A 149 2.76 -14.06 15.26
CA ASP A 149 3.48 -12.93 15.86
C ASP A 149 4.91 -12.76 15.32
N GLU A 150 5.47 -13.76 14.63
CA GLU A 150 6.80 -13.67 14.04
C GLU A 150 6.79 -13.23 12.57
N VAL A 151 5.61 -13.17 11.93
CA VAL A 151 5.47 -12.81 10.51
C VAL A 151 5.15 -11.33 10.40
N SER A 152 6.07 -10.57 9.80
CA SER A 152 5.79 -9.22 9.32
C SER A 152 5.48 -9.24 7.83
N VAL A 153 4.56 -8.38 7.39
CA VAL A 153 4.21 -8.19 5.97
C VAL A 153 4.53 -6.76 5.59
N ARG A 154 5.16 -6.55 4.43
CA ARG A 154 5.34 -5.21 3.87
C ARG A 154 5.07 -5.20 2.38
N ARG A 155 4.57 -4.08 1.89
CA ARG A 155 4.52 -3.81 0.46
C ARG A 155 5.91 -3.46 -0.08
N SER A 156 6.20 -3.89 -1.31
CA SER A 156 7.43 -3.55 -2.03
C SER A 156 7.13 -3.37 -3.51
N GLY A 157 6.75 -2.16 -3.92
CA GLY A 157 6.25 -1.90 -5.28
C GLY A 157 4.94 -2.63 -5.54
N GLY A 158 4.89 -3.45 -6.60
CA GLY A 158 3.76 -4.32 -6.94
C GLY A 158 3.70 -5.63 -6.13
N SER A 159 4.66 -5.89 -5.26
CA SER A 159 4.80 -7.16 -4.53
C SER A 159 4.50 -7.03 -3.04
N LEU A 160 4.22 -8.17 -2.41
CA LEU A 160 4.27 -8.33 -0.95
C LEU A 160 5.55 -9.07 -0.57
N VAL A 161 6.11 -8.71 0.58
CA VAL A 161 7.21 -9.45 1.20
C VAL A 161 6.79 -9.83 2.61
N PHE A 162 6.78 -11.13 2.89
CA PHE A 162 6.61 -11.69 4.22
C PHE A 162 8.00 -12.02 4.78
N THR A 163 8.29 -11.62 6.01
CA THR A 163 9.58 -11.88 6.67
C THR A 163 9.35 -12.55 8.01
N LEU A 164 10.15 -13.57 8.32
CA LEU A 164 10.14 -14.26 9.62
C LEU A 164 11.13 -13.60 10.59
N ALA A 165 10.66 -13.30 11.79
CA ALA A 165 11.50 -12.76 12.85
C ALA A 165 12.57 -13.78 13.28
N GLY A 166 13.75 -13.28 13.68
CA GLY A 166 14.83 -14.13 14.20
C GLY A 166 15.73 -14.77 13.14
N GLY A 167 15.50 -14.50 11.85
CA GLY A 167 16.30 -15.02 10.74
C GLY A 167 16.38 -14.07 9.54
N THR A 168 16.74 -14.62 8.38
CA THR A 168 16.74 -13.94 7.08
C THR A 168 15.67 -14.47 6.13
N ASP A 169 14.85 -15.40 6.62
CA ASP A 169 13.84 -16.08 5.82
C ASP A 169 12.75 -15.08 5.41
N GLN A 170 12.50 -15.00 4.11
CA GLN A 170 11.44 -14.19 3.54
C GLN A 170 10.83 -14.85 2.30
N VAL A 171 9.54 -14.62 2.07
CA VAL A 171 8.87 -15.00 0.82
C VAL A 171 8.27 -13.78 0.16
N THR A 172 8.61 -13.58 -1.11
CA THR A 172 8.11 -12.48 -1.94
C THR A 172 6.98 -13.00 -2.82
N VAL A 173 5.78 -12.43 -2.66
CA VAL A 173 4.64 -12.67 -3.55
C VAL A 173 4.61 -11.56 -4.58
N THR A 174 4.96 -11.90 -5.81
CA THR A 174 5.06 -10.93 -6.91
C THR A 174 3.69 -10.52 -7.44
N GLN A 175 3.59 -9.31 -8.00
CA GLN A 175 2.41 -8.86 -8.74
C GLN A 175 1.08 -8.87 -7.94
N PHE A 176 1.17 -8.84 -6.62
CA PHE A 176 0.01 -8.77 -5.73
C PHE A 176 -0.80 -7.48 -5.95
N PHE A 177 -0.11 -6.35 -6.16
CA PHE A 177 -0.70 -5.04 -6.44
C PHE A 177 -0.48 -4.59 -7.90
N ASP A 178 -0.18 -5.51 -8.81
CA ASP A 178 0.10 -5.16 -10.21
C ASP A 178 -1.13 -4.58 -10.92
N SER A 179 -0.88 -3.85 -12.01
CA SER A 179 -1.90 -3.19 -12.84
C SER A 179 -2.72 -2.14 -12.09
N GLY A 180 -2.02 -1.16 -11.51
CA GLY A 180 -2.64 0.02 -10.88
C GLY A 180 -3.11 -0.26 -9.47
N ASP A 181 -2.23 -0.81 -8.63
CA ASP A 181 -2.41 -0.87 -7.17
C ASP A 181 -3.61 -1.73 -6.71
N ASN A 182 -4.05 -2.69 -7.52
CA ASN A 182 -5.26 -3.48 -7.27
C ASN A 182 -4.95 -4.88 -6.68
N PRO A 183 -5.19 -5.12 -5.38
CA PRO A 183 -4.95 -6.42 -4.73
C PRO A 183 -5.90 -7.54 -5.19
N SER A 184 -7.00 -7.19 -5.88
CA SER A 184 -7.97 -8.14 -6.45
C SER A 184 -7.70 -8.46 -7.92
N HIS A 185 -6.57 -7.99 -8.48
CA HIS A 185 -6.23 -8.28 -9.88
C HIS A 185 -5.96 -9.78 -10.08
N VAL A 186 -6.35 -10.32 -11.23
CA VAL A 186 -6.23 -11.75 -11.55
C VAL A 186 -4.78 -12.26 -11.55
N SER A 187 -3.78 -11.39 -11.70
CA SER A 187 -2.36 -11.76 -11.61
C SER A 187 -1.89 -12.05 -10.19
N ASN A 188 -2.66 -11.68 -9.17
CA ASN A 188 -2.32 -11.90 -7.78
C ASN A 188 -2.14 -13.42 -7.52
N PRO A 189 -0.94 -13.86 -7.11
CA PRO A 189 -0.65 -15.28 -6.93
C PRO A 189 -1.34 -15.96 -5.75
N ILE A 190 -1.84 -15.22 -4.75
CA ILE A 190 -2.44 -15.81 -3.53
C ILE A 190 -3.74 -15.11 -3.11
N GLN A 191 -4.66 -15.88 -2.52
CA GLN A 191 -5.93 -15.41 -1.98
C GLN A 191 -6.05 -15.63 -0.47
N ALA A 192 -5.09 -16.33 0.15
CA ALA A 192 -5.03 -16.44 1.60
C ALA A 192 -3.61 -16.72 2.09
N VAL A 193 -3.36 -16.36 3.35
CA VAL A 193 -2.21 -16.85 4.13
C VAL A 193 -2.74 -17.71 5.26
N ARG A 194 -2.18 -18.89 5.48
CA ARG A 194 -2.61 -19.83 6.53
C ARG A 194 -1.46 -20.24 7.43
N PHE A 195 -1.79 -20.44 8.70
CA PHE A 195 -0.88 -20.91 9.74
C PHE A 195 -1.29 -22.29 10.28
N ALA A 196 -0.36 -22.96 10.96
CA ALA A 196 -0.58 -24.31 11.49
C ALA A 196 -1.63 -24.37 12.63
N ASP A 197 -1.86 -23.26 13.34
CA ASP A 197 -2.87 -23.13 14.39
C ASP A 197 -4.30 -22.98 13.84
N GLY A 198 -4.45 -22.89 12.50
CA GLY A 198 -5.72 -22.68 11.82
C GLY A 198 -6.07 -21.22 11.58
N THR A 199 -5.22 -20.26 11.99
CA THR A 199 -5.37 -18.85 11.62
C THR A 199 -5.26 -18.70 10.10
N VAL A 200 -6.15 -17.89 9.53
CA VAL A 200 -6.17 -17.55 8.10
C VAL A 200 -6.27 -16.04 7.97
N TRP A 201 -5.36 -15.44 7.22
CA TRP A 201 -5.48 -14.05 6.77
C TRP A 201 -6.14 -14.00 5.39
N SER A 202 -7.21 -13.24 5.31
CA SER A 202 -7.86 -12.84 4.06
C SER A 202 -7.03 -11.81 3.28
N PRO A 203 -7.29 -11.58 1.98
CA PRO A 203 -6.60 -10.55 1.20
C PRO A 203 -6.68 -9.16 1.85
N ALA A 204 -7.85 -8.80 2.39
CA ALA A 204 -8.03 -7.52 3.08
C ALA A 204 -7.14 -7.40 4.34
N GLN A 205 -6.99 -8.47 5.12
CA GLN A 205 -6.10 -8.47 6.28
C GLN A 205 -4.62 -8.41 5.86
N ILE A 206 -4.25 -9.11 4.79
CA ILE A 206 -2.88 -9.07 4.25
C ILE A 206 -2.53 -7.63 3.81
N VAL A 207 -3.44 -6.96 3.10
CA VAL A 207 -3.28 -5.56 2.70
C VAL A 207 -3.15 -4.64 3.91
N ALA A 208 -4.05 -4.76 4.89
CA ALA A 208 -4.00 -3.95 6.10
C ALA A 208 -2.67 -4.11 6.87
N LEU A 209 -2.15 -5.34 6.96
CA LEU A 209 -0.83 -5.59 7.57
C LEU A 209 0.32 -4.98 6.75
N ALA A 210 0.23 -5.07 5.41
CA ALA A 210 1.28 -4.58 4.52
C ALA A 210 1.36 -3.05 4.42
N LEU A 211 0.29 -2.35 4.78
CA LEU A 211 0.16 -0.89 4.75
C LEU A 211 0.22 -0.25 6.14
N ALA A 212 0.51 -1.02 7.19
CA ALA A 212 0.65 -0.49 8.54
C ALA A 212 1.98 0.26 8.69
N GLY A 213 1.91 1.52 9.14
CA GLY A 213 3.09 2.27 9.57
C GLY A 213 3.69 1.78 10.87
N THR A 214 4.86 2.31 11.19
CA THR A 214 5.68 1.94 12.33
C THR A 214 5.99 3.17 13.19
N ALA A 215 6.99 3.08 14.06
CA ALA A 215 7.48 4.21 14.85
C ALA A 215 8.72 4.87 14.23
N GLY A 216 9.11 4.45 13.03
CA GLY A 216 10.19 5.05 12.26
C GLY A 216 9.67 5.58 10.93
N SER A 217 10.53 6.25 10.18
CA SER A 217 10.16 6.77 8.85
C SER A 217 9.77 5.67 7.87
N ASP A 218 8.53 5.72 7.42
CA ASP A 218 7.91 4.78 6.50
C ASP A 218 7.62 5.40 5.14
N SER A 219 7.48 4.54 4.12
CA SER A 219 7.00 4.92 2.80
C SER A 219 5.90 3.95 2.39
N ILE A 220 4.66 4.43 2.46
CA ILE A 220 3.44 3.63 2.33
C ILE A 220 2.65 4.13 1.13
N ARG A 221 2.18 3.18 0.31
CA ARG A 221 1.33 3.46 -0.85
C ARG A 221 0.08 2.61 -0.78
N GLY A 222 -1.08 3.27 -0.84
CA GLY A 222 -2.42 2.69 -0.86
C GLY A 222 -2.70 1.89 -2.13
N THR A 223 -3.90 1.34 -2.18
CA THR A 223 -4.43 0.54 -3.27
C THR A 223 -5.19 1.42 -4.26
N SER A 224 -5.85 0.81 -5.25
CA SER A 224 -6.81 1.53 -6.11
C SER A 224 -8.21 1.71 -5.49
N GLY A 225 -8.36 1.38 -4.21
CA GLY A 225 -9.60 1.46 -3.46
C GLY A 225 -9.55 2.59 -2.44
N ALA A 226 -10.57 2.68 -1.59
CA ALA A 226 -10.50 3.59 -0.45
C ALA A 226 -9.63 2.97 0.65
N ASP A 227 -8.57 3.66 1.02
CA ASP A 227 -7.59 3.21 2.01
C ASP A 227 -7.56 4.11 3.25
N VAL A 228 -7.14 3.51 4.37
CA VAL A 228 -6.78 4.24 5.59
C VAL A 228 -5.31 3.96 5.85
N LEU A 229 -4.49 5.01 5.75
CA LEU A 229 -3.04 4.94 5.94
C LEU A 229 -2.67 5.69 7.21
N GLU A 230 -1.89 5.06 8.07
CA GLU A 230 -1.36 5.64 9.31
C GLU A 230 0.16 5.52 9.28
N GLY A 231 0.87 6.66 9.26
CA GLY A 231 2.33 6.73 9.29
C GLY A 231 2.87 6.40 10.68
N GLY A 232 2.32 7.06 11.69
CA GLY A 232 2.62 6.78 13.09
C GLY A 232 3.59 7.80 13.66
N ALA A 233 4.82 7.39 13.94
CA ALA A 233 5.86 8.32 14.36
C ALA A 233 7.05 8.20 13.42
N GLY A 234 7.79 9.29 13.23
CA GLY A 234 8.85 9.35 12.22
C GLY A 234 8.48 10.34 11.13
N ASN A 235 9.39 10.58 10.18
CA ASN A 235 9.04 11.40 9.02
C ASN A 235 8.56 10.45 7.92
N ASP A 236 7.27 10.41 7.67
CA ASP A 236 6.62 9.42 6.82
C ASP A 236 6.25 9.98 5.45
N LYS A 237 6.20 9.09 4.46
CA LYS A 237 5.66 9.38 3.14
C LYS A 237 4.45 8.49 2.87
N LEU A 238 3.27 9.09 2.77
CA LEU A 238 2.01 8.38 2.50
C LEU A 238 1.47 8.80 1.13
N GLU A 239 1.08 7.83 0.31
CA GLU A 239 0.48 8.01 -1.03
C GLU A 239 -0.84 7.23 -1.09
N GLY A 240 -2.00 7.90 -1.19
CA GLY A 240 -3.33 7.28 -1.25
C GLY A 240 -3.55 6.45 -2.51
N ALA A 241 -3.06 6.98 -3.64
CA ALA A 241 -3.19 6.45 -5.00
C ALA A 241 -4.52 6.79 -5.67
N ALA A 242 -5.41 5.82 -5.89
CA ALA A 242 -6.71 6.11 -6.46
C ALA A 242 -7.75 5.65 -5.46
N GLY A 243 -8.72 6.47 -5.12
CA GLY A 243 -9.57 6.11 -4.01
C GLY A 243 -10.34 7.27 -3.41
N HIS A 244 -10.77 7.07 -2.19
CA HIS A 244 -11.28 8.12 -1.31
C HIS A 244 -10.58 7.84 0.01
N ASP A 245 -9.39 8.38 0.13
CA ASP A 245 -8.41 7.89 1.08
C ASP A 245 -8.39 8.74 2.33
N THR A 246 -7.98 8.14 3.43
CA THR A 246 -7.74 8.84 4.69
C THR A 246 -6.31 8.59 5.13
N LEU A 247 -5.50 9.64 5.15
CA LEU A 247 -4.08 9.60 5.45
C LEU A 247 -3.81 10.36 6.74
N TYR A 248 -3.17 9.68 7.70
CA TYR A 248 -2.71 10.24 8.97
C TYR A 248 -1.19 10.17 9.03
N GLY A 249 -0.51 11.32 9.00
CA GLY A 249 0.96 11.42 9.16
C GLY A 249 1.37 10.98 10.55
N GLY A 250 0.97 11.75 11.57
CA GLY A 250 1.16 11.41 12.96
C GLY A 250 2.19 12.31 13.62
N GLU A 251 3.23 11.75 14.25
CA GLU A 251 4.32 12.54 14.83
C GLU A 251 5.52 12.60 13.88
N GLY A 252 5.91 13.79 13.41
CA GLY A 252 7.09 13.97 12.58
C GLY A 252 6.87 14.99 11.49
N ASN A 253 7.76 15.08 10.51
CA ASN A 253 7.56 15.96 9.36
C ASN A 253 7.21 15.10 8.16
N ASP A 254 5.93 14.95 7.93
CA ASP A 254 5.36 13.98 7.02
C ASP A 254 5.09 14.58 5.65
N THR A 255 4.93 13.71 4.67
CA THR A 255 4.54 14.07 3.32
C THR A 255 3.41 13.16 2.86
N LEU A 256 2.23 13.74 2.70
CA LEU A 256 0.99 13.05 2.36
C LEU A 256 0.53 13.47 0.95
N TYR A 257 0.22 12.48 0.11
CA TYR A 257 -0.36 12.65 -1.21
C TYR A 257 -1.70 11.91 -1.26
N GLY A 258 -2.82 12.62 -1.41
CA GLY A 258 -4.14 12.03 -1.66
C GLY A 258 -4.18 11.33 -3.01
N GLU A 259 -3.71 12.04 -4.05
CA GLU A 259 -3.71 11.63 -5.45
C GLU A 259 -5.11 11.75 -6.09
N ASP A 260 -5.68 10.68 -6.67
CA ASP A 260 -6.99 10.75 -7.34
C ASP A 260 -8.09 10.34 -6.33
N GLY A 261 -8.93 11.26 -5.91
CA GLY A 261 -9.93 10.97 -4.89
C GLY A 261 -10.46 12.22 -4.20
N ASN A 262 -11.58 12.09 -3.48
CA ASN A 262 -11.91 13.05 -2.44
C ASN A 262 -11.29 12.52 -1.15
N ASP A 263 -10.15 13.08 -0.78
CA ASP A 263 -9.30 12.51 0.25
C ASP A 263 -9.34 13.34 1.54
N VAL A 264 -8.97 12.69 2.64
CA VAL A 264 -8.78 13.33 3.95
C VAL A 264 -7.33 13.16 4.36
N LEU A 265 -6.60 14.27 4.49
CA LEU A 265 -5.20 14.28 4.86
C LEU A 265 -5.05 15.01 6.20
N ASP A 266 -4.43 14.37 7.18
CA ASP A 266 -4.11 14.92 8.50
C ASP A 266 -2.62 14.74 8.77
N GLY A 267 -1.88 15.86 8.82
CA GLY A 267 -0.44 15.88 9.07
C GLY A 267 -0.10 15.45 10.50
N GLY A 268 -0.90 15.88 11.47
CA GLY A 268 -0.68 15.58 12.89
C GLY A 268 0.23 16.61 13.55
N VAL A 269 1.41 16.20 14.01
CA VAL A 269 2.36 17.05 14.74
C VAL A 269 3.67 17.11 13.99
N GLY A 270 4.07 18.32 13.58
CA GLY A 270 5.37 18.63 13.00
C GLY A 270 5.22 19.61 11.85
N ASN A 271 6.12 19.60 10.88
CA ASN A 271 6.03 20.52 9.73
C ASN A 271 5.80 19.70 8.46
N ASP A 272 4.53 19.54 8.14
CA ASP A 272 4.05 18.55 7.19
C ASP A 272 3.82 19.16 5.81
N ARG A 273 3.74 18.28 4.81
CA ARG A 273 3.38 18.62 3.44
C ARG A 273 2.22 17.77 2.99
N LEU A 274 1.07 18.40 2.76
CA LEU A 274 -0.14 17.72 2.33
C LEU A 274 -0.51 18.18 0.92
N TYR A 275 -0.73 17.20 0.04
CA TYR A 275 -1.08 17.39 -1.36
C TYR A 275 -2.36 16.60 -1.66
N GLY A 276 -3.51 17.26 -1.75
CA GLY A 276 -4.78 16.61 -2.14
C GLY A 276 -4.72 16.06 -3.56
N SER A 277 -4.25 16.90 -4.48
CA SER A 277 -4.08 16.65 -5.92
C SER A 277 -5.38 16.72 -6.71
N GLY A 278 -6.21 15.67 -6.74
CA GLY A 278 -7.34 15.59 -7.66
C GLY A 278 -8.62 15.09 -7.01
N GLY A 279 -9.51 16.01 -6.70
CA GLY A 279 -10.84 15.75 -6.15
C GLY A 279 -11.17 16.80 -5.10
N ASN A 280 -12.22 16.60 -4.31
CA ASN A 280 -12.59 17.56 -3.27
C ASN A 280 -11.96 17.11 -1.96
N ASP A 281 -10.83 17.69 -1.62
CA ASP A 281 -9.99 17.18 -0.54
C ASP A 281 -10.22 17.95 0.76
N THR A 282 -9.96 17.29 1.89
CA THR A 282 -9.95 17.92 3.22
C THR A 282 -8.58 17.78 3.85
N LEU A 283 -7.92 18.91 4.10
CA LEU A 283 -6.55 18.97 4.59
C LEU A 283 -6.51 19.59 5.99
N TYR A 284 -5.90 18.86 6.93
CA TYR A 284 -5.60 19.30 8.29
C TYR A 284 -4.06 19.31 8.42
N GLY A 285 -3.45 20.49 8.53
CA GLY A 285 -2.00 20.58 8.80
C GLY A 285 -1.68 19.96 10.16
N GLY A 286 -2.47 20.36 11.16
CA GLY A 286 -2.23 19.96 12.53
C GLY A 286 -1.27 20.93 13.21
N ALA A 287 -0.52 20.47 14.21
CA ALA A 287 0.36 21.33 14.98
C ALA A 287 1.74 21.47 14.32
N GLY A 288 2.05 22.68 13.83
CA GLY A 288 3.40 23.09 13.51
C GLY A 288 3.46 24.17 12.44
N ASN A 289 4.14 23.96 11.32
CA ASN A 289 4.12 24.95 10.25
C ASN A 289 4.04 24.22 8.93
N ASP A 290 2.82 24.07 8.44
CA ASP A 290 2.53 23.09 7.40
C ASP A 290 2.40 23.75 6.03
N PHE A 291 2.58 22.93 5.01
CA PHE A 291 2.30 23.31 3.63
C PHE A 291 1.14 22.47 3.11
N LEU A 292 0.07 23.14 2.69
CA LEU A 292 -1.16 22.52 2.22
C LEU A 292 -1.43 22.94 0.77
N GLU A 293 -1.62 21.97 -0.10
CA GLU A 293 -2.00 22.17 -1.51
C GLU A 293 -3.18 21.25 -1.83
N GLY A 294 -4.37 21.82 -1.96
CA GLY A 294 -5.59 21.07 -2.28
C GLY A 294 -5.53 20.50 -3.71
N GLY A 295 -5.21 21.36 -4.68
CA GLY A 295 -5.00 20.94 -6.06
C GLY A 295 -6.21 21.26 -6.93
N LYS A 296 -6.78 20.26 -7.61
CA LYS A 296 -7.99 20.44 -8.43
C LYS A 296 -9.20 19.96 -7.65
N GLY A 297 -10.22 20.80 -7.58
CA GLY A 297 -11.50 20.42 -6.98
C GLY A 297 -11.95 21.51 -6.03
N SER A 298 -12.90 21.20 -5.16
CA SER A 298 -13.36 22.12 -4.11
C SER A 298 -12.81 21.65 -2.77
N ASP A 299 -11.69 22.23 -2.39
CA ASP A 299 -10.88 21.76 -1.28
C ASP A 299 -11.24 22.50 0.01
N THR A 300 -11.01 21.81 1.13
CA THR A 300 -11.26 22.32 2.47
C THR A 300 -9.97 22.27 3.29
N TYR A 301 -9.44 23.42 3.63
CA TYR A 301 -8.30 23.59 4.53
C TYR A 301 -8.84 23.88 5.92
N SER A 302 -8.56 23.04 6.90
CA SER A 302 -9.00 23.23 8.29
C SER A 302 -7.89 23.81 9.14
N PHE A 303 -8.23 24.76 10.03
CA PHE A 303 -7.27 25.43 10.89
C PHE A 303 -7.83 25.64 12.31
N HIS A 304 -7.07 25.22 13.31
CA HIS A 304 -7.37 25.32 14.73
C HIS A 304 -6.37 26.26 15.44
N ARG A 305 -6.65 26.57 16.71
CA ARG A 305 -5.68 27.26 17.56
C ARG A 305 -4.59 26.28 17.97
N GLY A 306 -3.34 26.69 17.85
CA GLY A 306 -2.17 25.84 18.10
C GLY A 306 -1.62 25.14 16.86
N ASP A 307 -2.27 25.32 15.69
CA ASP A 307 -1.79 24.74 14.43
C ASP A 307 -0.52 25.45 13.92
N GLY A 308 -0.22 26.65 14.44
CA GLY A 308 1.00 27.39 14.13
C GLY A 308 0.92 28.18 12.83
N GLN A 309 1.96 28.14 11.98
CA GLN A 309 2.05 29.04 10.82
C GLN A 309 2.01 28.32 9.49
N ASP A 310 0.80 28.05 9.02
CA ASP A 310 0.59 27.27 7.81
C ASP A 310 0.63 28.11 6.54
N THR A 311 0.92 27.42 5.45
CA THR A 311 0.93 27.97 4.11
C THR A 311 0.01 27.17 3.20
N ILE A 312 -0.97 27.84 2.61
CA ILE A 312 -1.86 27.26 1.60
C ILE A 312 -1.41 27.69 0.21
N SER A 313 -1.33 26.72 -0.72
CA SER A 313 -1.12 26.94 -2.14
C SER A 313 -2.32 26.43 -2.93
N ASP A 314 -3.16 27.36 -3.35
CA ASP A 314 -4.47 27.06 -3.94
C ASP A 314 -4.48 27.43 -5.43
N TYR A 315 -3.61 26.78 -6.21
CA TYR A 315 -3.53 27.05 -7.65
C TYR A 315 -4.51 26.19 -8.45
N ASP A 316 -5.75 26.65 -8.59
CA ASP A 316 -6.75 26.01 -9.45
C ASP A 316 -7.27 26.97 -10.54
N THR A 317 -7.27 26.48 -11.77
CA THR A 317 -7.82 27.21 -12.94
C THR A 317 -9.15 26.64 -13.42
N THR A 318 -9.65 25.62 -12.73
CA THR A 318 -10.90 24.93 -13.04
C THR A 318 -12.08 25.81 -12.65
N SER A 319 -13.05 25.95 -13.55
CA SER A 319 -14.21 26.81 -13.31
C SER A 319 -15.27 26.13 -12.44
N GLY A 320 -15.80 26.84 -11.45
CA GLY A 320 -16.97 26.40 -10.67
C GLY A 320 -16.64 25.63 -9.39
N ASN A 321 -15.35 25.47 -9.10
CA ASN A 321 -14.85 24.97 -7.83
C ASN A 321 -14.99 26.04 -6.73
N THR A 322 -14.97 25.61 -5.47
CA THR A 322 -15.10 26.51 -4.33
C THR A 322 -14.25 25.99 -3.19
N ASP A 323 -13.08 26.60 -3.05
CA ASP A 323 -12.14 26.27 -2.00
C ASP A 323 -12.50 27.01 -0.71
N ARG A 324 -12.22 26.36 0.43
CA ARG A 324 -12.64 26.83 1.74
C ARG A 324 -11.51 26.76 2.75
N LEU A 325 -11.27 27.86 3.44
CA LEU A 325 -10.50 27.89 4.68
C LEU A 325 -11.49 27.90 5.85
N VAL A 326 -11.49 26.84 6.64
CA VAL A 326 -12.41 26.62 7.75
C VAL A 326 -11.65 26.72 9.07
N PHE A 327 -11.98 27.74 9.84
CA PHE A 327 -11.48 27.92 11.19
C PHE A 327 -12.38 27.18 12.19
N ALA A 328 -11.76 26.43 13.09
CA ALA A 328 -12.48 25.62 14.06
C ALA A 328 -13.27 26.41 15.11
N ASP A 329 -14.16 25.71 15.83
CA ASP A 329 -14.93 26.25 16.95
C ASP A 329 -14.02 27.01 17.93
N GLY A 330 -14.37 28.26 18.25
CA GLY A 330 -13.56 29.13 19.12
C GLY A 330 -12.57 30.05 18.40
N ILE A 331 -12.66 30.13 17.07
CA ILE A 331 -12.06 31.20 16.25
C ILE A 331 -13.19 31.94 15.52
N ALA A 332 -13.81 32.90 16.21
CA ALA A 332 -14.89 33.71 15.65
C ALA A 332 -14.38 34.73 14.62
N ALA A 333 -15.28 35.30 13.82
CA ALA A 333 -14.92 36.26 12.77
C ALA A 333 -14.17 37.50 13.30
N ASP A 334 -14.49 37.95 14.53
CA ASP A 334 -13.83 39.09 15.19
C ASP A 334 -12.46 38.73 15.82
N GLN A 335 -12.05 37.48 15.71
CA GLN A 335 -10.74 36.97 16.14
C GLN A 335 -9.78 36.74 14.98
N LEU A 336 -10.18 37.03 13.75
CA LEU A 336 -9.36 36.88 12.56
C LEU A 336 -8.78 38.24 12.13
N TRP A 337 -7.48 38.25 11.84
CA TRP A 337 -6.75 39.43 11.38
C TRP A 337 -6.24 39.24 9.96
N PHE A 338 -6.80 40.00 9.02
CA PHE A 338 -6.45 39.96 7.61
C PHE A 338 -5.40 41.01 7.29
N SER A 339 -4.31 40.59 6.64
CA SER A 339 -3.24 41.48 6.22
C SER A 339 -2.62 41.02 4.91
N ARG A 340 -2.01 41.96 4.19
CA ARG A 340 -1.29 41.68 2.95
C ARG A 340 0.21 41.69 3.19
N ASN A 341 0.89 40.65 2.75
CA ASN A 341 2.35 40.57 2.74
C ASN A 341 2.83 40.29 1.30
N GLY A 342 3.37 41.31 0.61
CA GLY A 342 3.73 41.17 -0.80
C GLY A 342 2.53 40.78 -1.67
N ASN A 343 2.58 39.58 -2.26
CA ASN A 343 1.48 39.01 -3.05
C ASN A 343 0.65 37.96 -2.29
N HIS A 344 0.95 37.73 -1.01
CA HIS A 344 0.27 36.76 -0.16
C HIS A 344 -0.81 37.44 0.69
N LEU A 345 -1.88 36.71 0.98
CA LEU A 345 -2.83 37.04 2.03
C LEU A 345 -2.41 36.33 3.31
N GLN A 346 -2.46 37.03 4.44
CA GLN A 346 -2.17 36.49 5.76
C GLN A 346 -3.41 36.66 6.64
N VAL A 347 -3.85 35.55 7.24
CA VAL A 347 -4.97 35.50 8.18
C VAL A 347 -4.45 35.01 9.52
N GLY A 348 -4.21 35.94 10.45
CA GLY A 348 -3.74 35.64 11.80
C GLY A 348 -4.89 35.41 12.77
N VAL A 349 -4.68 34.56 13.77
CA VAL A 349 -5.63 34.37 14.87
C VAL A 349 -5.22 35.25 16.05
N ILE A 350 -6.11 36.18 16.40
CA ILE A 350 -5.88 37.12 17.49
C ILE A 350 -5.69 36.36 18.82
N GLY A 351 -4.60 36.71 19.52
CA GLY A 351 -4.24 36.14 20.81
C GLY A 351 -3.17 35.04 20.75
N SER A 352 -2.78 34.59 19.56
CA SER A 352 -1.69 33.63 19.34
C SER A 352 -0.79 34.07 18.18
N ASP A 353 0.26 33.27 17.92
CA ASP A 353 1.11 33.43 16.73
C ASP A 353 0.56 32.61 15.53
N ASP A 354 -0.59 31.93 15.73
CA ASP A 354 -1.22 31.08 14.72
C ASP A 354 -1.66 31.94 13.52
N LYS A 355 -1.32 31.49 12.32
CA LYS A 355 -1.63 32.24 11.09
C LYS A 355 -1.57 31.35 9.86
N VAL A 356 -2.54 31.54 8.98
CA VAL A 356 -2.52 30.96 7.64
C VAL A 356 -2.02 31.99 6.63
N THR A 357 -1.06 31.60 5.79
CA THR A 357 -0.60 32.38 4.63
C THR A 357 -1.10 31.74 3.35
N ILE A 358 -1.98 32.44 2.62
CA ILE A 358 -2.44 31.99 1.30
C ILE A 358 -1.52 32.56 0.24
N ASN A 359 -0.81 31.67 -0.44
CA ASN A 359 0.22 32.04 -1.39
C ASN A 359 -0.35 32.67 -2.65
N ASN A 360 0.28 33.77 -3.08
CA ASN A 360 -0.03 34.43 -4.36
C ASN A 360 -1.48 34.90 -4.53
N TRP A 361 -2.24 35.05 -3.44
CA TRP A 361 -3.62 35.58 -3.44
C TRP A 361 -3.83 36.80 -4.36
N TYR A 362 -2.86 37.72 -4.37
CA TYR A 362 -2.92 38.96 -5.16
C TYR A 362 -2.36 38.85 -6.59
N SER A 363 -1.94 37.65 -7.01
CA SER A 363 -1.37 37.37 -8.34
C SER A 363 -2.44 36.96 -9.37
N GLY A 364 -3.63 36.54 -8.93
CA GLY A 364 -4.73 36.14 -9.81
C GLY A 364 -5.87 35.49 -9.04
N ALA A 365 -7.01 35.27 -9.70
CA ALA A 365 -8.15 34.58 -9.08
C ALA A 365 -7.86 33.09 -8.82
N ALA A 366 -7.05 32.47 -9.68
CA ALA A 366 -6.61 31.08 -9.57
C ALA A 366 -5.58 30.82 -8.45
N TYR A 367 -5.51 31.67 -7.43
CA TYR A 367 -4.61 31.53 -6.27
C TYR A 367 -5.37 31.78 -4.97
N ARG A 368 -6.70 31.76 -5.03
CA ARG A 368 -7.56 32.30 -3.99
C ARG A 368 -8.54 31.23 -3.54
N VAL A 369 -8.52 31.00 -2.24
CA VAL A 369 -9.62 30.35 -1.54
C VAL A 369 -10.89 31.21 -1.64
N GLU A 370 -11.99 30.65 -2.16
CA GLU A 370 -13.25 31.36 -2.38
C GLU A 370 -13.95 31.79 -1.09
N GLN A 371 -13.87 30.98 -0.04
CA GLN A 371 -14.64 31.16 1.19
C GLN A 371 -13.81 30.97 2.45
N PHE A 372 -14.03 31.84 3.42
CA PHE A 372 -13.51 31.70 4.77
C PHE A 372 -14.69 31.43 5.69
N HIS A 373 -14.65 30.34 6.44
CA HIS A 373 -15.66 29.95 7.41
C HIS A 373 -15.08 30.14 8.80
N ALA A 374 -15.65 31.06 9.58
CA ALA A 374 -15.25 31.25 10.97
C ALA A 374 -15.96 30.23 11.89
N GLY A 375 -15.37 29.96 13.06
CA GLY A 375 -15.91 29.01 14.04
C GLY A 375 -17.21 29.43 14.71
N ASP A 376 -17.72 30.64 14.43
CA ASP A 376 -19.07 31.09 14.83
C ASP A 376 -20.12 30.87 13.72
N GLY A 377 -19.72 30.25 12.61
CA GLY A 377 -20.55 29.97 11.43
C GLY A 377 -20.61 31.12 10.42
N SER A 378 -19.96 32.25 10.70
CA SER A 378 -19.91 33.37 9.76
C SER A 378 -19.12 33.01 8.50
N ILE A 379 -19.57 33.48 7.34
CA ILE A 379 -18.89 33.24 6.07
C ILE A 379 -18.41 34.56 5.46
N LEU A 380 -17.16 34.60 5.03
CA LEU A 380 -16.56 35.70 4.26
C LEU A 380 -16.20 35.18 2.87
N LEU A 381 -16.65 35.89 1.83
CA LEU A 381 -16.34 35.56 0.45
C LEU A 381 -15.08 36.27 -0.02
N GLN A 382 -14.34 35.68 -0.96
CA GLN A 382 -13.09 36.24 -1.49
C GLN A 382 -13.18 37.70 -1.96
N ASN A 383 -14.34 38.13 -2.49
CA ASN A 383 -14.56 39.49 -2.97
C ASN A 383 -14.76 40.53 -1.84
N GLN A 384 -14.88 40.08 -0.59
CA GLN A 384 -15.05 40.92 0.61
C GLN A 384 -13.75 41.04 1.42
N VAL A 385 -12.76 40.16 1.19
CA VAL A 385 -11.47 40.13 1.92
C VAL A 385 -10.74 41.47 1.88
N ASP A 386 -10.70 42.13 0.72
CA ASP A 386 -9.96 43.39 0.55
C ASP A 386 -10.50 44.54 1.42
N ALA A 387 -11.79 44.50 1.79
CA ALA A 387 -12.38 45.47 2.70
C ALA A 387 -11.79 45.33 4.12
N LEU A 388 -11.63 44.09 4.60
CA LEU A 388 -11.01 43.81 5.90
C LEU A 388 -9.52 44.15 5.89
N VAL A 389 -8.79 43.71 4.87
CA VAL A 389 -7.35 44.02 4.71
C VAL A 389 -7.10 45.54 4.71
N SER A 390 -7.92 46.29 3.97
CA SER A 390 -7.79 47.76 3.89
C SER A 390 -8.09 48.45 5.22
N ALA A 391 -9.11 47.99 5.96
CA ALA A 391 -9.48 48.56 7.25
C ALA A 391 -8.44 48.23 8.33
N MET A 392 -7.96 46.99 8.38
CA MET A 392 -6.97 46.51 9.35
C MET A 392 -5.58 47.12 9.13
N ALA A 393 -5.22 47.50 7.90
CA ALA A 393 -3.94 48.16 7.59
C ALA A 393 -3.75 49.52 8.28
N ALA A 394 -4.80 50.15 8.82
CA ALA A 394 -4.71 51.38 9.59
C ALA A 394 -4.18 51.18 11.02
N PHE A 395 -4.02 49.92 11.44
CA PHE A 395 -3.71 49.53 12.81
C PHE A 395 -2.50 48.59 12.84
N SER A 396 -1.89 48.45 14.01
CA SER A 396 -0.93 47.36 14.24
C SER A 396 -1.70 46.08 14.55
N PRO A 397 -1.24 44.89 14.15
CA PRO A 397 -1.85 43.65 14.59
C PRO A 397 -1.94 43.60 16.13
N PRO A 398 -3.03 43.08 16.71
CA PRO A 398 -3.15 42.88 18.15
C PRO A 398 -1.95 42.11 18.72
N ALA A 399 -1.55 42.45 19.94
CA ALA A 399 -0.39 41.81 20.55
C ALA A 399 -0.68 40.35 20.93
N ALA A 400 0.34 39.49 20.93
CA ALA A 400 0.22 38.13 21.42
C ALA A 400 -0.36 38.11 22.85
N GLY A 401 -1.39 37.28 23.09
CA GLY A 401 -2.13 37.20 24.35
C GLY A 401 -3.38 38.09 24.46
N GLU A 402 -3.63 39.04 23.54
CA GLU A 402 -4.92 39.72 23.44
C GLU A 402 -5.89 38.81 22.67
N THR A 403 -6.89 38.21 23.33
CA THR A 403 -7.82 37.26 22.67
C THR A 403 -9.01 37.93 21.95
N SER A 404 -9.00 39.26 21.89
CA SER A 404 -10.06 40.07 21.29
C SER A 404 -9.52 41.40 20.79
N LEU A 405 -10.16 41.98 19.78
CA LEU A 405 -9.81 43.31 19.28
C LEU A 405 -9.80 44.37 20.40
N PRO A 406 -8.74 45.21 20.49
CA PRO A 406 -8.73 46.35 21.39
C PRO A 406 -9.94 47.26 21.18
N GLY A 407 -10.47 47.84 22.26
CA GLY A 407 -11.67 48.70 22.19
C GLY A 407 -11.53 49.86 21.20
N SER A 408 -10.33 50.44 21.08
CA SER A 408 -10.03 51.50 20.11
C SER A 408 -10.07 51.04 18.65
N TYR A 409 -9.88 49.74 18.38
CA TYR A 409 -9.93 49.18 17.03
C TYR A 409 -11.38 48.86 16.67
N ARG A 410 -12.14 48.32 17.62
CA ARG A 410 -13.56 47.97 17.49
C ARG A 410 -14.43 49.12 16.98
N GLU A 411 -14.16 50.36 17.43
CA GLU A 411 -14.86 51.57 16.94
C GLU A 411 -14.85 51.71 15.41
N THR A 412 -13.83 51.19 14.73
CA THR A 412 -13.70 51.23 13.27
C THR A 412 -13.98 49.86 12.63
N LEU A 413 -13.44 48.79 13.21
CA LEU A 413 -13.44 47.45 12.59
C LEU A 413 -14.78 46.73 12.74
N ASP A 414 -15.56 46.94 13.80
CA ASP A 414 -16.81 46.21 14.03
C ASP A 414 -17.81 46.42 12.88
N ALA A 415 -17.90 47.67 12.37
CA ALA A 415 -18.78 47.99 11.25
C ALA A 415 -18.34 47.32 9.94
N VAL A 416 -17.02 47.17 9.73
CA VAL A 416 -16.48 46.51 8.53
C VAL A 416 -16.65 44.99 8.64
N ILE A 417 -16.40 44.42 9.81
CA ILE A 417 -16.60 42.99 10.09
C ILE A 417 -18.07 42.63 9.87
N ALA A 418 -19.01 43.32 10.51
CA ALA A 418 -20.44 43.04 10.40
C ALA A 418 -21.03 43.26 8.99
N ALA A 419 -20.39 44.09 8.16
CA ALA A 419 -20.83 44.33 6.79
C ALA A 419 -20.33 43.28 5.78
N ASN A 420 -19.26 42.55 6.12
CA ASN A 420 -18.60 41.63 5.19
C ASN A 420 -18.81 40.16 5.56
N TRP A 421 -18.79 39.81 6.84
CA TRP A 421 -19.15 38.48 7.30
C TRP A 421 -20.68 38.29 7.25
N GLN A 422 -21.15 37.19 6.66
CA GLN A 422 -22.58 36.87 6.47
C GLN A 422 -23.06 35.74 7.37
#